data_AF-A0A6P1MEM0-F1
#
_entry.id   AF-A0A6P1MEM0-F1
#
_cell.length_a   1.000
_cell.length_b   1.000
_cell.length_c   1.000
_cell.angle_alpha   90.00
_cell.angle_beta   90.00
_cell.angle_gamma   90.00
#
_symmetry.space_group_name_H-M   'P 1'
#
loop_
_entity.id
_entity.type
_entity.pdbx_description
1 polymer ?
#
loop_
_entity_poly.entity_id
_entity_poly.type
_entity_poly.pdbx_seq_one_letter_code
_entity_poly.pdbx_strand_id
1 'polypeptide(L)'
;MAYYKCYLMLVEILEQIKFSLKHHKPYSLVRLGHGEMHVVSYKICPNHKINRYFDHYHQYAGITELNDEIAASMINALKKADLVGLGNHTPYNEELLNQIIQYYGLEFPAVCNAWICVEMINSPEFFNILRAHRVLVVGRRSAEGADKLRKLGITVTGAIGHEGLEAMAQTIKEISSMENFDIALVSAGVPATIMCPEIAEKTGKVIIDFGHALDILIEGENFDHEKQVNDFNNKLNKGV
;
A
#
# COMPACT_ATOMS: atom_id res chain seq x y z
N MET A 1 -9.02 -20.24 8.67
CA MET A 1 -9.81 -19.25 9.43
C MET A 1 -10.30 -18.21 8.42
N ALA A 2 -11.59 -17.92 8.34
CA ALA A 2 -12.11 -17.00 7.32
C ALA A 2 -11.98 -15.53 7.79
N TYR A 3 -10.83 -14.91 7.53
CA TYR A 3 -10.50 -13.54 7.94
C TYR A 3 -11.58 -12.50 7.57
N TYR A 4 -12.34 -12.75 6.50
CA TYR A 4 -13.43 -11.89 6.02
C TYR A 4 -14.56 -11.63 7.02
N LYS A 5 -14.72 -12.51 8.01
CA LYS A 5 -15.74 -12.34 9.07
C LYS A 5 -15.27 -11.44 10.21
N CYS A 6 -14.01 -11.02 10.20
CA CYS A 6 -13.36 -10.27 11.27
C CYS A 6 -12.73 -8.97 10.76
N TYR A 7 -13.26 -8.42 9.66
CA TYR A 7 -12.77 -7.16 9.11
C TYR A 7 -13.07 -6.03 10.09
N LEU A 8 -12.02 -5.29 10.45
CA LEU A 8 -12.18 -4.01 11.11
C LEU A 8 -12.84 -3.02 10.16
N MET A 9 -13.78 -2.25 10.71
CA MET A 9 -14.44 -1.16 10.02
C MET A 9 -13.56 0.10 10.04
N LEU A 10 -13.85 1.03 9.13
CA LEU A 10 -13.12 2.30 9.03
C LEU A 10 -12.97 3.02 10.38
N VAL A 11 -14.04 3.07 11.19
CA VAL A 11 -14.00 3.74 12.51
C VAL A 11 -12.94 3.12 13.44
N GLU A 12 -12.86 1.79 13.51
CA GLU A 12 -11.91 1.06 14.35
C GLU A 12 -10.47 1.29 13.86
N ILE A 13 -10.28 1.34 12.54
CA ILE A 13 -8.97 1.57 11.92
C ILE A 13 -8.50 3.02 12.19
N LEU A 14 -9.38 4.00 12.06
CA LEU A 14 -9.07 5.39 12.40
C LEU A 14 -8.77 5.57 13.89
N GLU A 15 -9.40 4.79 14.78
CA GLU A 15 -9.07 4.75 16.20
C GLU A 15 -7.67 4.18 16.47
N GLN A 16 -7.29 3.08 15.79
CA GLN A 16 -5.94 2.53 15.88
C GLN A 16 -4.87 3.52 15.39
N ILE A 17 -5.13 4.21 14.28
CA ILE A 17 -4.25 5.26 13.75
C ILE A 17 -4.12 6.40 14.77
N LYS A 18 -5.24 6.92 15.30
CA LYS A 18 -5.23 7.98 16.32
C LYS A 18 -4.47 7.56 17.58
N PHE A 19 -4.67 6.32 18.03
CA PHE A 19 -3.96 5.77 19.18
C PHE A 19 -2.46 5.75 18.95
N SER A 20 -2.02 5.28 17.78
CA SER A 20 -0.60 5.16 17.42
C SER A 20 0.05 6.54 17.29
N LEU A 21 -0.62 7.49 16.64
CA LEU A 21 -0.17 8.89 16.55
C LEU A 21 -0.04 9.53 17.93
N LYS A 22 -1.07 9.41 18.78
CA LYS A 22 -1.08 9.98 20.15
C LYS A 22 0.06 9.45 21.02
N HIS A 23 0.41 8.17 20.87
CA HIS A 23 1.40 7.51 21.71
C HIS A 23 2.77 7.37 21.03
N HIS A 24 2.97 7.95 19.84
CA HIS A 24 4.21 7.83 19.05
C HIS A 24 4.64 6.37 18.88
N LYS A 25 3.67 5.50 18.57
CA LYS A 25 3.92 4.08 18.32
C LYS A 25 3.99 3.82 16.82
N PRO A 26 4.90 2.94 16.37
CA PRO A 26 4.89 2.48 14.99
C PRO A 26 3.54 1.85 14.68
N TYR A 27 3.02 2.13 13.49
CA TYR A 27 1.82 1.48 12.97
C TYR A 27 1.93 1.39 11.46
N SER A 28 1.65 0.22 10.92
CA SER A 28 1.71 -0.06 9.50
C SER A 28 0.41 -0.69 9.00
N LEU A 29 -0.16 -0.07 7.96
CA LEU A 29 -1.24 -0.63 7.17
C LEU A 29 -0.66 -1.03 5.82
N VAL A 30 -0.74 -2.32 5.48
CA VAL A 30 -0.37 -2.86 4.17
C VAL A 30 -1.56 -3.51 3.50
N ARG A 31 -1.51 -3.72 2.18
CA ARG A 31 -2.61 -4.31 1.43
C ARG A 31 -2.11 -5.51 0.62
N LEU A 32 -2.76 -6.65 0.80
CA LEU A 32 -2.59 -7.84 -0.02
C LEU A 32 -3.66 -7.81 -1.12
N GLY A 33 -3.40 -7.00 -2.14
CA GLY A 33 -4.20 -6.88 -3.35
C GLY A 33 -3.79 -7.87 -4.42
N HIS A 34 -4.27 -7.67 -5.64
CA HIS A 34 -3.99 -8.60 -6.74
C HIS A 34 -2.51 -8.69 -7.11
N GLY A 35 -1.78 -7.56 -7.04
CA GLY A 35 -0.35 -7.53 -7.36
C GLY A 35 0.48 -8.25 -6.31
N GLU A 36 0.18 -8.04 -5.03
CA GLU A 36 0.84 -8.74 -3.94
C GLU A 36 0.54 -10.23 -3.98
N MET A 37 -0.72 -10.61 -4.25
CA MET A 37 -1.11 -12.01 -4.43
C MET A 37 -0.38 -12.66 -5.62
N HIS A 38 -0.20 -11.93 -6.72
CA HIS A 38 0.60 -12.40 -7.86
C HIS A 38 2.05 -12.69 -7.45
N VAL A 39 2.68 -11.77 -6.70
CA VAL A 39 4.05 -11.93 -6.20
C VAL A 39 4.20 -13.16 -5.31
N VAL A 40 3.34 -13.35 -4.31
CA VAL A 40 3.52 -14.46 -3.35
C VAL A 40 2.98 -15.79 -3.87
N SER A 41 2.08 -15.80 -4.86
CA SER A 41 1.54 -17.04 -5.43
C SER A 41 2.29 -17.56 -6.65
N TYR A 42 3.29 -16.84 -7.16
CA TYR A 42 3.93 -17.14 -8.45
C TYR A 42 4.45 -18.59 -8.56
N LYS A 43 4.90 -19.19 -7.44
CA LYS A 43 5.32 -20.60 -7.36
C LYS A 43 4.25 -21.56 -6.84
N ILE A 44 3.33 -21.08 -6.01
CA ILE A 44 2.32 -21.92 -5.34
C ILE A 44 1.24 -22.30 -6.34
N CYS A 45 0.78 -21.30 -7.11
CA CYS A 45 -0.31 -21.44 -8.05
C CYS A 45 0.10 -20.83 -9.41
N PRO A 46 1.15 -21.34 -10.08
CA PRO A 46 1.69 -20.72 -11.29
C PRO A 46 0.65 -20.59 -12.42
N ASN A 47 -0.30 -21.52 -12.49
CA ASN A 47 -1.38 -21.53 -13.49
C ASN A 47 -2.63 -20.72 -13.09
N HIS A 48 -2.60 -20.02 -11.95
CA HIS A 48 -3.71 -19.20 -11.50
C HIS A 48 -3.94 -18.03 -12.46
N LYS A 49 -5.19 -17.70 -12.75
CA LYS A 49 -5.59 -16.62 -13.69
C LYS A 49 -5.02 -15.27 -13.28
N ILE A 50 -4.79 -15.06 -11.98
CA ILE A 50 -4.16 -13.83 -11.48
C ILE A 50 -2.80 -13.60 -12.12
N ASN A 51 -2.01 -14.65 -12.37
CA ASN A 51 -0.68 -14.53 -12.94
C ASN A 51 -0.74 -14.07 -14.39
N ARG A 52 -1.69 -14.60 -15.17
CA ARG A 52 -1.92 -14.13 -16.56
C ARG A 52 -2.52 -12.73 -16.61
N TYR A 53 -3.40 -12.41 -15.65
CA TYR A 53 -4.02 -11.08 -15.58
C TYR A 53 -2.98 -10.02 -15.22
N PHE A 54 -2.08 -10.31 -14.29
CA PHE A 54 -1.08 -9.36 -13.83
C PHE A 54 0.06 -9.10 -14.80
N ASP A 55 0.22 -9.90 -15.86
CA ASP A 55 1.21 -9.65 -16.92
C ASP A 55 1.06 -8.23 -17.52
N HIS A 56 -0.16 -7.68 -17.62
CA HIS A 56 -0.36 -6.32 -18.12
C HIS A 56 0.02 -5.21 -17.12
N TYR A 57 -0.11 -5.51 -15.82
CA TYR A 57 -0.02 -4.53 -14.73
C TYR A 57 1.31 -4.61 -13.96
N HIS A 58 2.11 -5.66 -14.15
CA HIS A 58 3.26 -5.96 -13.29
C HIS A 58 4.25 -4.79 -13.18
N GLN A 59 4.68 -4.20 -14.31
CA GLN A 59 5.60 -3.07 -14.30
C GLN A 59 4.98 -1.82 -13.68
N TYR A 60 3.71 -1.54 -13.99
CA TYR A 60 2.98 -0.42 -13.38
C TYR A 60 2.91 -0.56 -11.85
N ALA A 61 2.72 -1.78 -11.36
CA ALA A 61 2.71 -2.12 -9.94
C ALA A 61 4.12 -2.18 -9.31
N GLY A 62 5.17 -1.90 -10.08
CA GLY A 62 6.56 -1.88 -9.62
C GLY A 62 7.26 -3.24 -9.63
N ILE A 63 6.66 -4.28 -10.22
CA ILE A 63 7.22 -5.62 -10.33
C ILE A 63 8.02 -5.71 -11.63
N THR A 64 9.34 -5.85 -11.53
CA THR A 64 10.22 -6.08 -12.69
C THR A 64 10.60 -7.56 -12.85
N GLU A 65 10.58 -8.30 -11.74
CA GLU A 65 10.87 -9.73 -11.70
C GLU A 65 10.10 -10.42 -10.57
N LEU A 66 9.94 -11.75 -10.68
CA LEU A 66 9.37 -12.61 -9.65
C LEU A 66 10.41 -13.61 -9.19
N ASN A 67 10.85 -13.48 -7.94
CA ASN A 67 11.85 -14.36 -7.34
C ASN A 67 11.54 -14.64 -5.86
N ASP A 68 12.26 -15.60 -5.29
CA ASP A 68 12.03 -16.05 -3.91
C ASP A 68 12.33 -14.94 -2.89
N GLU A 69 13.26 -14.05 -3.19
CA GLU A 69 13.67 -12.97 -2.31
C GLU A 69 12.57 -11.91 -2.17
N ILE A 70 11.94 -11.52 -3.27
CA ILE A 70 10.82 -10.57 -3.28
C ILE A 70 9.62 -11.20 -2.57
N ALA A 71 9.29 -12.46 -2.88
CA ALA A 71 8.19 -13.16 -2.22
C ALA A 71 8.44 -13.30 -0.71
N ALA A 72 9.65 -13.68 -0.29
CA ALA A 72 10.02 -13.78 1.12
C ALA A 72 9.97 -12.43 1.82
N SER A 73 10.44 -11.35 1.18
CA SER A 73 10.40 -9.99 1.71
C SER A 73 8.96 -9.52 1.94
N MET A 74 8.06 -9.78 0.98
CA MET A 74 6.64 -9.48 1.12
C MET A 74 5.98 -10.29 2.22
N ILE A 75 6.26 -11.60 2.31
CA ILE A 75 5.72 -12.44 3.38
C ILE A 75 6.20 -11.98 4.76
N ASN A 76 7.46 -11.57 4.88
CA ASN A 76 7.99 -11.00 6.12
C ASN A 76 7.30 -9.68 6.47
N ALA A 77 7.09 -8.79 5.50
CA ALA A 77 6.38 -7.53 5.71
C ALA A 77 4.93 -7.76 6.16
N LEU A 78 4.21 -8.67 5.50
CA LEU A 78 2.84 -9.06 5.87
C LEU A 78 2.75 -9.62 7.30
N LYS A 79 3.77 -10.36 7.77
CA LYS A 79 3.83 -10.87 9.15
C LYS A 79 4.11 -9.79 10.19
N LYS A 80 4.78 -8.70 9.80
CA LYS A 80 5.11 -7.57 10.68
C LYS A 80 4.03 -6.49 10.74
N ALA A 81 3.14 -6.44 9.76
CA ALA A 81 2.15 -5.40 9.65
C ALA A 81 1.13 -5.44 10.78
N ASP A 82 0.73 -4.26 11.27
CA ASP A 82 -0.29 -4.13 12.31
C ASP A 82 -1.69 -4.38 11.75
N LEU A 83 -1.93 -3.94 10.51
CA LEU A 83 -3.18 -4.13 9.79
C LEU A 83 -2.93 -4.55 8.34
N VAL A 84 -3.60 -5.62 7.92
CA VAL A 84 -3.52 -6.13 6.55
C VAL A 84 -4.88 -5.98 5.85
N GLY A 85 -4.93 -5.16 4.81
CA GLY A 85 -6.07 -5.07 3.90
C GLY A 85 -6.09 -6.24 2.93
N LEU A 86 -7.13 -7.07 2.94
CA LEU A 86 -7.23 -8.26 2.12
C LEU A 86 -8.18 -8.04 0.93
N GLY A 87 -7.70 -8.27 -0.30
CA GLY A 87 -8.49 -8.16 -1.52
C GLY A 87 -9.35 -9.39 -1.76
N ASN A 88 -10.69 -9.28 -1.68
CA ASN A 88 -11.59 -10.43 -1.74
C ASN A 88 -12.84 -10.21 -2.61
N HIS A 89 -12.66 -9.63 -3.78
CA HIS A 89 -13.78 -9.23 -4.63
C HIS A 89 -14.48 -10.39 -5.35
N THR A 90 -13.91 -11.60 -5.32
CA THR A 90 -14.48 -12.78 -5.98
C THR A 90 -14.16 -14.06 -5.19
N PRO A 91 -14.99 -15.12 -5.29
CA PRO A 91 -14.70 -16.43 -4.70
C PRO A 91 -13.33 -17.00 -5.13
N TYR A 92 -12.89 -16.67 -6.35
CA TYR A 92 -11.61 -17.10 -6.90
C TYR A 92 -10.41 -16.48 -6.17
N ASN A 93 -10.50 -15.18 -5.86
CA ASN A 93 -9.46 -14.50 -5.09
C ASN A 93 -9.45 -14.97 -3.63
N GLU A 94 -10.62 -15.33 -3.09
CA GLU A 94 -10.73 -15.93 -1.76
C GLU A 94 -10.05 -17.31 -1.68
N GLU A 95 -10.22 -18.16 -2.68
CA GLU A 95 -9.54 -19.46 -2.74
C GLU A 95 -8.02 -19.29 -2.75
N LEU A 96 -7.50 -18.43 -3.62
CA LEU A 96 -6.06 -18.15 -3.69
C LEU A 96 -5.53 -17.56 -2.39
N LEU A 97 -6.26 -16.62 -1.79
CA LEU A 97 -5.83 -16.01 -0.53
C LEU A 97 -5.74 -17.07 0.58
N ASN A 98 -6.72 -17.96 0.67
CA ASN A 98 -6.68 -19.06 1.63
C ASN A 98 -5.50 -20.00 1.38
N GLN A 99 -5.17 -20.30 0.11
CA GLN A 99 -4.00 -21.12 -0.25
C GLN A 99 -2.68 -20.44 0.15
N ILE A 100 -2.54 -19.13 -0.12
CA ILE A 100 -1.36 -18.33 0.28
C ILE A 100 -1.21 -18.35 1.80
N ILE A 101 -2.29 -18.05 2.54
CA ILE A 101 -2.30 -18.02 4.00
C ILE A 101 -1.89 -19.38 4.57
N GLN A 102 -2.47 -20.46 4.05
CA GLN A 102 -2.17 -21.83 4.51
C GLN A 102 -0.73 -22.23 4.19
N TYR A 103 -0.25 -21.94 2.98
CA TYR A 103 1.10 -22.33 2.55
C TYR A 103 2.19 -21.62 3.36
N TYR A 104 2.05 -20.32 3.61
CA TYR A 104 3.06 -19.53 4.33
C TYR A 104 2.85 -19.47 5.85
N GLY A 105 1.77 -20.08 6.35
CA GLY A 105 1.36 -19.99 7.75
C GLY A 105 1.19 -18.54 8.19
N LEU A 106 0.45 -17.74 7.41
CA LEU A 106 0.21 -16.34 7.72
C LEU A 106 -0.82 -16.20 8.83
N GLU A 107 -0.48 -15.41 9.83
CA GLU A 107 -1.38 -14.98 10.89
C GLU A 107 -1.33 -13.46 10.97
N PHE A 108 -2.47 -12.81 10.75
CA PHE A 108 -2.57 -11.35 10.78
C PHE A 108 -3.14 -10.88 12.13
N PRO A 109 -2.51 -9.88 12.80
CA PRO A 109 -3.04 -9.32 14.04
C PRO A 109 -4.42 -8.70 13.87
N ALA A 110 -4.62 -7.98 12.75
CA ALA A 110 -5.87 -7.41 12.34
C ALA A 110 -5.99 -7.39 10.81
N VAL A 111 -7.23 -7.41 10.32
CA VAL A 111 -7.53 -7.40 8.89
C VAL A 111 -8.63 -6.39 8.55
N CYS A 112 -8.59 -5.87 7.34
CA CYS A 112 -9.66 -5.02 6.79
C CYS A 112 -9.85 -5.29 5.30
N ASN A 113 -10.74 -4.51 4.66
CA ASN A 113 -10.85 -4.52 3.20
C ASN A 113 -9.61 -3.86 2.56
N ALA A 114 -9.07 -4.43 1.48
CA ALA A 114 -7.97 -3.81 0.73
C ALA A 114 -8.30 -2.45 0.11
N TRP A 115 -9.58 -2.08 -0.01
CA TRP A 115 -10.03 -0.76 -0.48
C TRP A 115 -10.26 0.26 0.64
N ILE A 116 -9.87 -0.06 1.88
CA ILE A 116 -10.11 0.83 3.02
C ILE A 116 -9.55 2.24 2.81
N CYS A 117 -8.44 2.40 2.08
CA CYS A 117 -7.85 3.71 1.81
C CYS A 117 -8.78 4.58 0.92
N VAL A 118 -9.62 3.97 0.07
CA VAL A 118 -10.66 4.69 -0.69
C VAL A 118 -11.80 5.14 0.23
N GLU A 119 -12.14 4.34 1.25
CA GLU A 119 -13.08 4.78 2.28
C GLU A 119 -12.49 5.92 3.15
N MET A 120 -11.19 5.86 3.46
CA MET A 120 -10.47 6.89 4.20
C MET A 120 -10.53 8.26 3.50
N ILE A 121 -10.30 8.33 2.18
CA ILE A 121 -10.38 9.60 1.44
C ILE A 121 -11.80 10.15 1.28
N ASN A 122 -12.82 9.39 1.67
CA ASN A 122 -14.21 9.87 1.75
C ASN A 122 -14.62 10.23 3.19
N SER A 123 -13.73 10.04 4.17
CA SER A 123 -14.01 10.27 5.58
C SER A 123 -13.52 11.64 6.06
N PRO A 124 -14.42 12.52 6.55
CA PRO A 124 -14.02 13.77 7.18
C PRO A 124 -13.06 13.56 8.37
N GLU A 125 -13.25 12.47 9.12
CA GLU A 125 -12.42 12.14 10.27
C GLU A 125 -10.98 11.80 9.88
N PHE A 126 -10.78 11.09 8.76
CA PHE A 126 -9.43 10.86 8.24
C PHE A 126 -8.73 12.16 7.89
N PHE A 127 -9.43 13.11 7.23
CA PHE A 127 -8.86 14.43 6.97
C PHE A 127 -8.60 15.25 8.24
N ASN A 128 -9.43 15.10 9.28
CA ASN A 128 -9.15 15.74 10.58
C ASN A 128 -7.86 15.20 11.20
N ILE A 129 -7.64 13.89 11.12
CA ILE A 129 -6.38 13.26 11.54
C ILE A 129 -5.21 13.84 10.73
N LEU A 130 -5.30 13.87 9.39
CA LEU A 130 -4.23 14.41 8.55
C LEU A 130 -3.94 15.89 8.81
N ARG A 131 -4.96 16.73 9.04
CA ARG A 131 -4.76 18.17 9.34
C ARG A 131 -4.06 18.41 10.67
N ALA A 132 -4.20 17.49 11.63
CA ALA A 132 -3.57 17.60 12.93
C ALA A 132 -2.11 17.12 12.95
N HIS A 133 -1.60 16.55 11.85
CA HIS A 133 -0.31 15.86 11.81
C HIS A 133 0.52 16.25 10.58
N ARG A 134 1.83 15.99 10.66
CA ARG A 134 2.78 16.23 9.57
C ARG A 134 2.79 15.03 8.63
N VAL A 135 2.41 15.26 7.38
CA VAL A 135 2.21 14.21 6.38
C VAL A 135 3.37 14.14 5.39
N LEU A 136 3.92 12.96 5.19
CA LEU A 136 4.83 12.63 4.09
C LEU A 136 4.05 11.89 2.99
N VAL A 137 4.31 12.21 1.72
CA VAL A 137 3.72 11.49 0.58
C VAL A 137 4.82 10.78 -0.19
N VAL A 138 4.63 9.51 -0.52
CA VAL A 138 5.61 8.67 -1.22
C VAL A 138 4.96 7.97 -2.39
N GLY A 139 5.63 7.91 -3.54
CA GLY A 139 5.13 7.22 -4.73
C GLY A 139 5.33 8.01 -6.01
N ARG A 140 4.97 7.40 -7.16
CA ARG A 140 5.16 7.98 -8.50
C ARG A 140 4.57 9.40 -8.63
N ARG A 141 3.40 9.62 -8.04
CA ARG A 141 2.66 10.89 -8.09
C ARG A 141 2.69 11.66 -6.78
N SER A 142 3.73 11.44 -5.96
CA SER A 142 3.82 12.06 -4.63
C SER A 142 3.79 13.58 -4.66
N ALA A 143 4.39 14.22 -5.67
CA ALA A 143 4.36 15.66 -5.84
C ALA A 143 2.92 16.19 -6.08
N GLU A 144 2.18 15.59 -7.02
CA GLU A 144 0.78 15.94 -7.29
C GLU A 144 -0.11 15.70 -6.06
N GLY A 145 0.09 14.57 -5.38
CA GLY A 145 -0.62 14.22 -4.16
C GLY A 145 -0.35 15.20 -3.02
N ALA A 146 0.90 15.61 -2.84
CA ALA A 146 1.30 16.60 -1.85
C ALA A 146 0.61 17.95 -2.11
N ASP A 147 0.58 18.41 -3.37
CA ASP A 147 -0.09 19.66 -3.73
C ASP A 147 -1.60 19.60 -3.51
N LYS A 148 -2.22 18.45 -3.83
CA LYS A 148 -3.65 18.23 -3.55
C LYS A 148 -3.94 18.28 -2.05
N LEU A 149 -3.16 17.60 -1.22
CA LEU A 149 -3.32 17.59 0.24
C LEU A 149 -3.10 18.97 0.86
N ARG A 150 -2.10 19.73 0.40
CA ARG A 150 -1.86 21.12 0.84
C ARG A 150 -3.07 22.02 0.57
N LYS A 151 -3.68 21.90 -0.62
CA LYS A 151 -4.92 22.64 -0.97
C LYS A 151 -6.10 22.29 -0.05
N LEU A 152 -6.08 21.12 0.58
CA LEU A 152 -7.08 20.67 1.57
C LEU A 152 -6.72 21.10 3.01
N GLY A 153 -5.68 21.91 3.18
CA GLY A 153 -5.22 22.44 4.47
C GLY A 153 -4.36 21.48 5.28
N ILE A 154 -3.76 20.46 4.65
CA ILE A 154 -2.90 19.49 5.32
C ILE A 154 -1.44 19.95 5.28
N THR A 155 -0.75 19.79 6.41
CA THR A 155 0.69 20.07 6.52
C THR A 155 1.50 18.93 5.89
N VAL A 156 1.86 19.09 4.62
CA VAL A 156 2.73 18.12 3.90
C VAL A 156 4.19 18.51 4.01
N THR A 157 5.00 17.66 4.65
CA THR A 157 6.41 17.95 4.99
C THR A 157 7.40 17.48 3.95
N GLY A 158 6.98 16.61 3.03
CA GLY A 158 7.79 16.19 1.89
C GLY A 158 6.98 15.38 0.88
N ALA A 159 7.56 15.22 -0.30
CA ALA A 159 7.09 14.32 -1.34
C ALA A 159 8.31 13.55 -1.88
N ILE A 160 8.29 12.22 -1.79
CA ILE A 160 9.38 11.36 -2.26
C ILE A 160 8.87 10.56 -3.47
N GLY A 161 9.53 10.72 -4.60
CA GLY A 161 9.28 9.90 -5.78
C GLY A 161 9.75 8.47 -5.52
N HIS A 162 8.92 7.49 -5.88
CA HIS A 162 9.30 6.08 -5.78
C HIS A 162 8.63 5.27 -6.88
N GLU A 163 9.41 4.40 -7.53
CA GLU A 163 8.93 3.45 -8.53
C GLU A 163 9.82 2.21 -8.53
N GLY A 164 9.19 1.04 -8.59
CA GLY A 164 9.89 -0.24 -8.74
C GLY A 164 10.57 -0.76 -7.47
N LEU A 165 10.95 -2.03 -7.50
CA LEU A 165 11.58 -2.72 -6.37
C LEU A 165 13.03 -2.26 -6.11
N GLU A 166 13.76 -1.87 -7.15
CA GLU A 166 15.19 -1.50 -7.06
C GLU A 166 15.43 -0.27 -6.17
N ALA A 167 14.48 0.67 -6.13
CA ALA A 167 14.59 1.90 -5.37
C ALA A 167 14.26 1.75 -3.87
N MET A 168 13.73 0.59 -3.44
CA MET A 168 13.22 0.40 -2.07
C MET A 168 14.26 0.69 -0.99
N ALA A 169 15.47 0.14 -1.11
CA ALA A 169 16.51 0.33 -0.10
C ALA A 169 16.86 1.80 0.12
N GLN A 170 16.93 2.57 -0.98
CA GLN A 170 17.22 4.00 -0.91
C GLN A 170 16.03 4.78 -0.33
N THR A 171 14.80 4.48 -0.74
CA THR A 171 13.59 5.11 -0.19
C THR A 171 13.40 4.83 1.29
N ILE A 172 13.58 3.58 1.74
CA ILE A 172 13.53 3.23 3.17
C ILE A 172 14.59 4.02 3.94
N LYS A 173 15.83 4.08 3.44
CA LYS A 173 16.92 4.81 4.08
C LYS A 173 16.63 6.31 4.20
N GLU A 174 16.15 6.93 3.12
CA GLU A 174 15.80 8.34 3.08
C GLU A 174 14.72 8.66 4.11
N ILE A 175 13.59 7.95 4.07
CA ILE A 175 12.47 8.16 5.00
C ILE A 175 12.88 7.88 6.44
N SER A 176 13.67 6.84 6.68
CA SER A 176 14.13 6.47 8.02
C SER A 176 15.03 7.52 8.67
N SER A 177 15.62 8.42 7.87
CA SER A 177 16.42 9.55 8.37
C SER A 177 15.61 10.81 8.64
N MET A 178 14.31 10.83 8.28
CA MET A 178 13.45 11.99 8.46
C MET A 178 12.78 12.00 9.83
N GLU A 179 12.92 13.11 10.56
CA GLU A 179 12.24 13.31 11.86
C GLU A 179 10.96 14.15 11.73
N ASN A 180 10.79 14.81 10.58
CA ASN A 180 9.80 15.86 10.35
C ASN A 180 8.46 15.35 9.77
N PHE A 181 8.03 14.14 10.14
CA PHE A 181 6.70 13.64 9.81
C PHE A 181 6.14 12.77 10.93
N ASP A 182 4.82 12.59 10.92
CA ASP A 182 4.09 11.77 11.89
C ASP A 182 3.36 10.61 11.19
N ILE A 183 2.91 10.86 9.96
CA ILE A 183 2.25 9.89 9.09
C ILE A 183 2.82 9.95 7.66
N ALA A 184 3.03 8.79 7.03
CA ALA A 184 3.37 8.69 5.62
C ALA A 184 2.29 7.96 4.82
N LEU A 185 1.90 8.53 3.67
CA LEU A 185 1.00 7.93 2.70
C LEU A 185 1.85 7.40 1.53
N VAL A 186 1.93 6.08 1.39
CA VAL A 186 2.83 5.39 0.45
C VAL A 186 2.03 4.76 -0.68
N SER A 187 2.16 5.30 -1.90
CA SER A 187 1.44 4.86 -3.11
C SER A 187 2.44 4.37 -4.14
N ALA A 188 3.04 3.21 -3.85
CA ALA A 188 4.20 2.68 -4.57
C ALA A 188 3.96 1.29 -5.19
N GLY A 189 2.71 0.83 -5.28
CA GLY A 189 2.39 -0.53 -5.75
C GLY A 189 2.92 -1.60 -4.79
N VAL A 190 3.39 -2.72 -5.34
CA VAL A 190 3.98 -3.84 -4.58
C VAL A 190 5.09 -3.41 -3.61
N PRO A 191 6.02 -2.52 -3.99
CA PRO A 191 7.00 -1.96 -3.07
C PRO A 191 6.40 -1.37 -1.78
N ALA A 192 5.21 -0.78 -1.81
CA ALA A 192 4.58 -0.21 -0.62
C ALA A 192 4.35 -1.28 0.47
N THR A 193 3.84 -2.44 0.09
CA THR A 193 3.58 -3.56 1.00
C THR A 193 4.85 -4.03 1.71
N ILE A 194 5.98 -4.01 1.02
CA ILE A 194 7.28 -4.41 1.58
C ILE A 194 7.82 -3.30 2.50
N MET A 195 7.84 -2.06 2.02
CA MET A 195 8.49 -0.95 2.71
C MET A 195 7.74 -0.48 3.97
N CYS A 196 6.40 -0.48 3.97
CA CYS A 196 5.62 0.21 5.03
C CYS A 196 5.91 -0.32 6.45
N PRO A 197 5.91 -1.65 6.72
CA PRO A 197 6.21 -2.16 8.06
C PRO A 197 7.65 -1.86 8.47
N GLU A 198 8.61 -1.96 7.56
CA GLU A 198 10.01 -1.66 7.84
C GLU A 198 10.23 -0.18 8.17
N ILE A 199 9.61 0.73 7.41
CA ILE A 199 9.68 2.17 7.68
C ILE A 199 9.02 2.47 9.02
N ALA A 200 7.85 1.88 9.32
CA ALA A 200 7.16 2.10 10.59
C ALA A 200 8.05 1.68 11.76
N GLU A 201 8.63 0.48 11.70
CA GLU A 201 9.56 -0.05 12.72
C GLU A 201 10.78 0.86 12.94
N LYS A 202 11.42 1.34 11.86
CA LYS A 202 12.62 2.20 11.95
C LYS A 202 12.34 3.61 12.45
N THR A 203 11.16 4.15 12.14
CA THR A 203 10.83 5.57 12.41
C THR A 203 9.96 5.76 13.65
N GLY A 204 9.27 4.72 14.11
CA GLY A 204 8.24 4.82 15.15
C GLY A 204 6.99 5.59 14.69
N LYS A 205 6.77 5.71 13.38
CA LYS A 205 5.69 6.52 12.77
C LYS A 205 4.56 5.67 12.20
N VAL A 206 3.49 6.33 11.81
CA VAL A 206 2.36 5.70 11.12
C VAL A 206 2.62 5.68 9.62
N ILE A 207 2.65 4.51 9.00
CA ILE A 207 2.91 4.32 7.58
C ILE A 207 1.74 3.57 6.94
N ILE A 208 1.12 4.16 5.92
CA ILE A 208 -0.07 3.62 5.28
C ILE A 208 0.26 3.34 3.82
N ASP A 209 0.16 2.08 3.40
CA ASP A 209 0.05 1.72 1.99
C ASP A 209 -1.27 2.27 1.44
N PHE A 210 -1.15 3.40 0.76
CA PHE A 210 -2.27 4.22 0.32
C PHE A 210 -2.74 3.88 -1.09
N GLY A 211 -1.91 3.15 -1.87
CA GLY A 211 -2.26 2.64 -3.20
C GLY A 211 -2.92 3.69 -4.10
N HIS A 212 -3.96 3.27 -4.82
CA HIS A 212 -4.72 4.15 -5.71
C HIS A 212 -5.59 5.19 -5.00
N ALA A 213 -5.68 5.19 -3.67
CA ALA A 213 -6.38 6.27 -2.98
C ALA A 213 -5.71 7.63 -3.23
N LEU A 214 -4.40 7.67 -3.49
CA LEU A 214 -3.72 8.88 -3.93
C LEU A 214 -4.19 9.33 -5.31
N ASP A 215 -4.26 8.41 -6.28
CA ASP A 215 -4.72 8.70 -7.63
C ASP A 215 -6.17 9.21 -7.63
N ILE A 216 -7.05 8.54 -6.89
CA ILE A 216 -8.46 8.93 -6.73
C ILE A 216 -8.55 10.30 -6.04
N LEU A 217 -7.71 10.58 -5.04
CA LEU A 217 -7.67 11.89 -4.39
C LEU A 217 -7.26 13.01 -5.37
N ILE A 218 -6.29 12.72 -6.25
CA ILE A 218 -5.80 13.68 -7.25
C ILE A 218 -6.88 13.92 -8.33
N GLU A 219 -7.39 12.86 -8.93
CA GLU A 219 -8.22 12.90 -10.15
C GLU A 219 -9.73 12.98 -9.89
N GLY A 220 -10.17 12.57 -8.69
CA GLY A 220 -11.59 12.49 -8.33
C GLY A 220 -12.35 11.54 -9.25
N GLU A 221 -13.47 12.00 -9.78
CA GLU A 221 -14.33 11.23 -10.71
C GLU A 221 -13.65 10.89 -12.05
N ASN A 222 -12.52 11.53 -12.37
CA ASN A 222 -11.79 11.27 -13.61
C ASN A 222 -10.77 10.13 -13.49
N PHE A 223 -10.68 9.48 -12.32
CA PHE A 223 -9.74 8.38 -12.12
C PHE A 223 -10.06 7.20 -13.03
N ASP A 224 -9.12 6.87 -13.90
CA ASP A 224 -9.19 5.73 -14.80
C ASP A 224 -7.88 4.92 -14.71
N HIS A 225 -7.95 3.81 -13.97
CA HIS A 225 -6.81 2.93 -13.76
C HIS A 225 -6.25 2.36 -15.08
N GLU A 226 -7.12 1.94 -16.00
CA GLU A 226 -6.69 1.37 -17.28
C GLU A 226 -6.00 2.42 -18.13
N LYS A 227 -6.51 3.65 -18.14
CA LYS A 227 -5.85 4.75 -18.83
C LYS A 227 -4.45 5.00 -18.24
N GLN A 228 -4.30 5.01 -16.92
CA GLN A 228 -3.00 5.24 -16.28
C GLN A 228 -1.99 4.13 -16.60
N VAL A 229 -2.42 2.86 -16.58
CA VAL A 229 -1.57 1.71 -16.93
C VAL A 229 -1.15 1.78 -18.40
N ASN A 230 -2.07 2.13 -19.30
CA ASN A 230 -1.76 2.32 -20.71
C ASN A 230 -0.80 3.49 -20.95
N ASP A 231 -1.01 4.63 -20.30
CA ASP A 231 -0.12 5.80 -20.39
C ASP A 231 1.29 5.46 -19.88
N PHE A 232 1.39 4.66 -18.82
CA PHE A 232 2.65 4.16 -18.27
C PHE A 232 3.38 3.23 -19.25
N ASN A 233 2.70 2.18 -19.72
CA ASN A 233 3.26 1.22 -20.67
C ASN A 233 3.70 1.91 -21.99
N ASN A 234 2.95 2.92 -22.44
CA ASN A 234 3.30 3.72 -23.61
C ASN A 234 4.58 4.56 -23.40
N LYS A 235 4.86 5.04 -22.19
CA LYS A 235 6.11 5.76 -21.87
C LYS A 235 7.29 4.79 -21.86
N LEU A 236 7.15 3.65 -21.18
CA LEU A 236 8.17 2.60 -21.14
C LEU A 236 8.57 2.14 -22.55
N ASN A 237 7.58 1.85 -23.40
CA ASN A 237 7.83 1.41 -24.79
C ASN A 237 8.51 2.47 -25.66
N LYS A 238 8.43 3.75 -25.28
CA LYS A 238 9.08 4.86 -25.99
C LYS A 238 10.49 5.16 -25.48
N GLY A 239 10.94 4.49 -24.41
CA GLY A 239 12.25 4.74 -23.79
C GLY A 239 12.40 6.15 -23.22
N VAL A 240 11.28 6.77 -22.83
CA VAL A 240 11.22 8.10 -22.19
C VAL A 240 10.99 7.94 -20.70
#